data_AF-A0A061NC38-F1
#
_entry.id   AF-A0A061NC38-F1
#
_cell.length_a   1.000
_cell.length_b   1.000
_cell.length_c   1.000
_cell.angle_alpha   90.00
_cell.angle_beta   90.00
_cell.angle_gamma   90.00
#
_symmetry.space_group_name_H-M   'P 1'
#
loop_
_entity.id
_entity.type
_entity.pdbx_description
1 polymer ?
#
loop_
_entity_poly.entity_id
_entity_poly.type
_entity_poly.pdbx_seq_one_letter_code
_entity_poly.pdbx_strand_id
1 'polypeptide(L)'
;MELLEKGKAISVYYRNNPNVDLVMIAGSVSRGWADHLSDIEIYVLWNEAPTDDDRKKPIKELQGELIEFHPFEEDEWSESYVSSHVKHEISNFLTYRVREIVHEVTKEYDTSIDKQLIVSSIKSGIPVLGNELHDELVAQVTPYPRELTIAMIHKYMKLTNRWNHREALMKRDDWFILKQVISQFN
;
A
#
# COMPACT_ATOMS: atom_id res chain seq x y z
N MET A 1 13.49 -12.32 -15.67
CA MET A 1 13.68 -10.95 -15.15
C MET A 1 12.99 -10.91 -13.80
N GLU A 2 13.74 -10.60 -12.74
CA GLU A 2 13.25 -10.51 -11.36
C GLU A 2 12.14 -9.44 -11.26
N LEU A 3 11.10 -9.66 -10.44
CA LEU A 3 9.93 -8.77 -10.34
C LEU A 3 10.31 -7.31 -10.04
N LEU A 4 11.38 -7.10 -9.27
CA LEU A 4 11.93 -5.79 -8.99
C LEU A 4 12.34 -5.02 -10.26
N GLU A 5 13.03 -5.69 -11.20
CA GLU A 5 13.48 -5.05 -12.43
C GLU A 5 12.31 -4.73 -13.37
N LYS A 6 11.27 -5.59 -13.38
CA LYS A 6 10.01 -5.28 -14.06
C LYS A 6 9.34 -4.05 -13.44
N GLY A 7 9.25 -3.98 -12.11
CA GLY A 7 8.69 -2.84 -11.40
C GLY A 7 9.41 -1.54 -11.75
N LYS A 8 10.74 -1.52 -11.66
CA LYS A 8 11.56 -0.36 -12.05
C LYS A 8 11.33 0.08 -13.50
N ALA A 9 11.21 -0.88 -14.43
CA ALA A 9 10.96 -0.58 -15.84
C ALA A 9 9.61 0.14 -16.05
N ILE A 10 8.57 -0.28 -15.31
CA ILE A 10 7.24 0.35 -15.35
C ILE A 10 7.27 1.73 -14.72
N SER A 11 7.99 1.92 -13.61
CA SER A 11 8.12 3.20 -12.95
C SER A 11 8.69 4.32 -13.85
N VAL A 12 9.37 3.98 -14.94
CA VAL A 12 9.89 4.96 -15.92
C VAL A 12 8.77 5.78 -16.58
N TYR A 13 7.56 5.24 -16.73
CA TYR A 13 6.45 5.97 -17.36
C TYR A 13 5.99 7.21 -16.58
N TYR A 14 6.31 7.27 -15.29
CA TYR A 14 6.02 8.41 -14.41
C TYR A 14 7.15 9.46 -14.40
N ARG A 15 8.36 9.12 -14.83
CA ARG A 15 9.57 9.97 -14.70
C ARG A 15 9.44 11.36 -15.34
N ASN A 16 8.69 11.47 -16.42
CA ASN A 16 8.57 12.71 -17.19
C ASN A 16 7.35 13.55 -16.77
N ASN A 17 6.58 13.10 -15.77
CA ASN A 17 5.45 13.87 -15.29
C ASN A 17 5.93 14.83 -14.17
N PRO A 18 5.86 16.16 -14.37
CA PRO A 18 6.36 17.13 -13.38
C PRO A 18 5.56 17.13 -12.08
N ASN A 19 4.37 16.51 -12.04
CA ASN A 19 3.53 16.42 -10.85
C ASN A 19 3.82 15.18 -10.00
N VAL A 20 4.77 14.33 -10.39
CA VAL A 20 5.18 13.13 -9.63
C VAL A 20 6.38 13.48 -8.76
N ASP A 21 6.22 13.38 -7.44
CA ASP A 21 7.28 13.65 -6.46
C ASP A 21 8.10 12.40 -6.12
N LEU A 22 7.45 11.23 -6.01
CA LEU A 22 8.10 9.97 -5.65
C LEU A 22 7.39 8.80 -6.32
N VAL A 23 8.19 7.85 -6.82
CA VAL A 23 7.72 6.53 -7.25
C VAL A 23 8.57 5.49 -6.54
N MET A 24 7.92 4.56 -5.85
CA MET A 24 8.61 3.47 -5.16
C MET A 24 7.95 2.12 -5.42
N ILE A 25 8.76 1.07 -5.43
CA ILE A 25 8.27 -0.30 -5.38
C ILE A 25 7.95 -0.63 -3.93
N ALA A 26 6.77 -1.21 -3.69
CA ALA A 26 6.28 -1.57 -2.37
C ALA A 26 6.06 -3.10 -2.27
N GLY A 27 5.24 -3.52 -1.30
CA GLY A 27 4.74 -4.88 -1.25
C GLY A 27 5.77 -5.95 -0.88
N SER A 28 5.51 -7.18 -1.32
CA SER A 28 6.41 -8.32 -1.10
C SER A 28 7.76 -8.14 -1.83
N VAL A 29 7.75 -7.47 -2.99
CA VAL A 29 8.94 -7.21 -3.81
C VAL A 29 9.95 -6.36 -3.06
N SER A 30 9.52 -5.25 -2.46
CA SER A 30 10.44 -4.36 -1.73
C SER A 30 10.97 -4.98 -0.44
N ARG A 31 10.22 -5.92 0.16
CA ARG A 31 10.60 -6.66 1.38
C ARG A 31 11.46 -7.90 1.15
N GLY A 32 11.69 -8.29 -0.11
CA GLY A 32 12.41 -9.52 -0.45
C GLY A 32 11.62 -10.80 -0.13
N TRP A 33 10.29 -10.72 -0.07
CA TRP A 33 9.38 -11.84 0.18
C TRP A 33 8.66 -12.32 -1.08
N ALA A 34 8.92 -11.68 -2.21
CA ALA A 34 8.28 -12.01 -3.47
C ALA A 34 8.55 -13.46 -3.90
N ASP A 35 7.50 -14.11 -4.38
CA ASP A 35 7.49 -15.45 -4.93
C ASP A 35 6.78 -15.49 -6.30
N HIS A 36 6.51 -16.70 -6.80
CA HIS A 36 5.85 -16.91 -8.08
C HIS A 36 4.36 -16.50 -8.11
N LEU A 37 3.74 -16.23 -6.97
CA LEU A 37 2.36 -15.76 -6.84
C LEU A 37 2.28 -14.25 -6.58
N SER A 38 3.43 -13.59 -6.42
CA SER A 38 3.49 -12.16 -6.11
C SER A 38 3.21 -11.29 -7.33
N ASP A 39 2.53 -10.18 -7.08
CA ASP A 39 2.35 -9.07 -7.99
C ASP A 39 3.45 -8.01 -7.80
N ILE A 40 3.34 -6.92 -8.55
CA ILE A 40 4.21 -5.75 -8.43
C ILE A 40 3.37 -4.60 -7.91
N GLU A 41 3.64 -4.19 -6.68
CA GLU A 41 3.04 -3.00 -6.05
C GLU A 41 3.92 -1.77 -6.30
N ILE A 42 3.32 -0.68 -6.80
CA ILE A 42 3.99 0.61 -7.02
C ILE A 42 3.20 1.71 -6.33
N TYR A 43 3.89 2.49 -5.51
CA TYR A 43 3.32 3.70 -4.92
C TYR A 43 3.80 4.92 -5.69
N VAL A 44 2.87 5.79 -6.06
CA VAL A 44 3.14 7.05 -6.74
C VAL A 44 2.61 8.20 -5.88
N LEU A 45 3.51 9.11 -5.50
CA LEU A 45 3.17 10.32 -4.78
C LEU A 45 3.16 11.50 -5.73
N TRP A 46 2.04 12.22 -5.69
CA TRP A 46 1.76 13.32 -6.59
C TRP A 46 1.66 14.65 -5.82
N ASN A 47 2.30 15.68 -6.35
CA ASN A 47 2.15 17.04 -5.83
C ASN A 47 0.73 17.60 -6.07
N GLU A 48 0.11 17.18 -7.18
CA GLU A 48 -1.27 17.51 -7.54
C GLU A 48 -2.04 16.24 -7.93
N ALA A 49 -3.35 16.24 -7.79
CA ALA A 49 -4.16 15.07 -8.11
C ALA A 49 -3.90 14.58 -9.57
N PRO A 50 -3.58 13.30 -9.79
CA PRO A 50 -3.35 12.79 -11.13
C PRO A 50 -4.64 12.82 -11.94
N THR A 51 -4.52 13.04 -13.25
CA THR A 51 -5.63 12.81 -14.16
C THR A 51 -5.78 11.31 -14.45
N ASP A 52 -6.96 10.93 -14.93
CA ASP A 52 -7.20 9.58 -15.45
C ASP A 52 -6.20 9.20 -16.55
N ASP A 53 -5.80 10.15 -17.41
CA ASP A 53 -4.84 9.88 -18.47
C ASP A 53 -3.42 9.67 -17.95
N ASP A 54 -3.02 10.39 -16.88
CA ASP A 54 -1.74 10.14 -16.20
C ASP A 54 -1.64 8.70 -15.70
N ARG A 55 -2.71 8.22 -15.05
CA ARG A 55 -2.80 6.86 -14.49
C ARG A 55 -2.95 5.77 -15.55
N LYS A 56 -3.71 6.04 -16.62
CA LYS A 56 -3.94 5.08 -17.71
C LYS A 56 -2.78 4.98 -18.69
N LYS A 57 -1.86 5.96 -18.73
CA LYS A 57 -0.74 5.99 -19.67
C LYS A 57 0.18 4.76 -19.54
N PRO A 58 0.70 4.38 -18.36
CA PRO A 58 1.51 3.17 -18.21
C PRO A 58 0.79 1.90 -18.72
N ILE A 59 -0.51 1.78 -18.43
CA ILE A 59 -1.33 0.64 -18.86
C ILE A 59 -1.40 0.56 -20.39
N LYS A 60 -1.67 1.69 -21.06
CA LYS A 60 -1.74 1.78 -22.52
C LYS A 60 -0.39 1.43 -23.17
N GLU A 61 0.70 2.00 -22.65
CA GLU A 61 2.06 1.79 -23.19
C GLU A 61 2.56 0.35 -23.01
N LEU A 62 2.14 -0.32 -21.93
CA LEU A 62 2.47 -1.72 -21.65
C LEU A 62 1.53 -2.72 -22.30
N GLN A 63 0.53 -2.26 -23.06
CA GLN A 63 -0.55 -3.09 -23.59
C GLN A 63 -1.23 -3.92 -22.48
N GLY A 64 -1.38 -3.32 -21.31
CA GLY A 64 -1.93 -3.97 -20.13
C GLY A 64 -3.44 -4.18 -20.25
N GLU A 65 -3.91 -5.29 -19.69
CA GLU A 65 -5.32 -5.58 -19.50
C GLU A 65 -5.76 -5.03 -18.14
N LEU A 66 -6.62 -4.02 -18.15
CA LEU A 66 -7.14 -3.39 -16.94
C LEU A 66 -8.06 -4.35 -16.19
N ILE A 67 -7.80 -4.54 -14.89
CA ILE A 67 -8.67 -5.32 -13.99
C ILE A 67 -9.56 -4.37 -13.20
N GLU A 68 -8.96 -3.40 -12.51
CA GLU A 68 -9.68 -2.44 -11.67
C GLU A 68 -9.13 -1.03 -11.86
N PHE A 69 -10.01 -0.03 -11.77
CA PHE A 69 -9.67 1.39 -11.88
C PHE A 69 -10.60 2.20 -10.97
N HIS A 70 -10.14 2.44 -9.75
CA HIS A 70 -10.94 3.09 -8.73
C HIS A 70 -10.71 4.62 -8.76
N PRO A 71 -11.76 5.42 -8.48
CA PRO A 71 -11.62 6.85 -8.24
C PRO A 71 -10.91 7.10 -6.91
N PHE A 72 -10.85 8.37 -6.49
CA PHE A 72 -10.27 8.71 -5.19
C PHE A 72 -11.13 8.16 -4.04
N GLU A 73 -10.59 7.24 -3.25
CA GLU A 73 -11.22 6.61 -2.09
C GLU A 73 -10.20 6.49 -0.96
N GLU A 74 -10.58 6.87 0.27
CA GLU A 74 -9.76 6.68 1.49
C GLU A 74 -8.29 7.12 1.37
N ASP A 75 -8.06 8.31 0.79
CA ASP A 75 -6.74 8.93 0.58
C ASP A 75 -5.94 8.42 -0.65
N GLU A 76 -6.47 7.49 -1.45
CA GLU A 76 -5.78 6.96 -2.63
C GLU A 76 -6.62 6.97 -3.92
N TRP A 77 -5.93 6.96 -5.07
CA TRP A 77 -6.48 6.36 -6.28
C TRP A 77 -5.76 5.05 -6.55
N SER A 78 -6.49 3.99 -6.89
CA SER A 78 -5.88 2.70 -7.21
C SER A 78 -6.26 2.16 -8.58
N GLU A 79 -5.31 1.49 -9.20
CA GLU A 79 -5.53 0.71 -10.41
C GLU A 79 -4.77 -0.60 -10.36
N SER A 80 -5.38 -1.64 -10.92
CA SER A 80 -4.71 -2.91 -11.15
C SER A 80 -4.88 -3.39 -12.57
N TYR A 81 -3.81 -3.95 -13.13
CA TYR A 81 -3.78 -4.44 -14.50
C TYR A 81 -2.79 -5.58 -14.64
N VAL A 82 -2.94 -6.38 -15.68
CA VAL A 82 -1.98 -7.43 -16.02
C VAL A 82 -1.23 -7.03 -17.28
N SER A 83 0.10 -7.10 -17.22
CA SER A 83 0.96 -6.98 -18.39
C SER A 83 2.06 -8.03 -18.33
N SER A 84 2.40 -8.64 -19.46
CA SER A 84 3.44 -9.69 -19.51
C SER A 84 3.27 -10.79 -18.44
N HIS A 85 2.02 -11.21 -18.22
CA HIS A 85 1.59 -12.24 -17.24
C HIS A 85 1.90 -11.92 -15.77
N VAL A 86 2.15 -10.66 -15.43
CA VAL A 86 2.34 -10.20 -14.05
C VAL A 86 1.23 -9.21 -13.73
N LYS A 87 0.61 -9.36 -12.56
CA LYS A 87 -0.33 -8.38 -12.03
C LYS A 87 0.45 -7.19 -11.46
N HIS A 88 -0.04 -6.00 -11.73
CA HIS A 88 0.46 -4.75 -11.22
C HIS A 88 -0.64 -4.11 -10.38
N GLU A 89 -0.26 -3.60 -9.22
CA GLU A 89 -1.12 -2.79 -8.36
C GLU A 89 -0.43 -1.44 -8.17
N ILE A 90 -1.12 -0.38 -8.56
CA ILE A 90 -0.63 0.99 -8.43
C ILE A 90 -1.53 1.70 -7.43
N SER A 91 -0.93 2.20 -6.35
CA SER A 91 -1.59 3.11 -5.41
C SER A 91 -1.01 4.50 -5.59
N ASN A 92 -1.89 5.46 -5.80
CA ASN A 92 -1.56 6.85 -6.05
C ASN A 92 -2.02 7.69 -4.87
N PHE A 93 -1.14 8.52 -4.33
CA PHE A 93 -1.43 9.37 -3.18
C PHE A 93 -1.02 10.80 -3.44
N LEU A 94 -1.65 11.75 -2.74
CA LEU A 94 -1.13 13.11 -2.68
C LEU A 94 0.06 13.17 -1.71
N THR A 95 1.13 13.83 -2.12
CA THR A 95 2.36 13.96 -1.31
C THR A 95 2.09 14.61 0.04
N TYR A 96 1.29 15.68 0.07
CA TYR A 96 0.95 16.34 1.33
C TYR A 96 0.19 15.40 2.26
N ARG A 97 -0.71 14.56 1.72
CA ARG A 97 -1.54 13.66 2.52
C ARG A 97 -0.70 12.56 3.15
N VAL A 98 0.27 12.01 2.42
CA VAL A 98 1.19 11.02 2.99
C VAL A 98 2.07 11.64 4.08
N ARG A 99 2.51 12.90 3.92
CA ARG A 99 3.22 13.62 5.00
C ARG A 99 2.36 13.79 6.24
N GLU A 100 1.08 14.12 6.09
CA GLU A 100 0.12 14.17 7.20
C GLU A 100 -0.03 12.80 7.85
N ILE A 101 -0.22 11.73 7.09
CA ILE A 101 -0.33 10.35 7.61
C ILE A 101 0.93 9.95 8.40
N VAL A 102 2.12 10.26 7.88
CA VAL A 102 3.39 10.05 8.61
C VAL A 102 3.40 10.82 9.92
N HIS A 103 2.92 12.07 9.93
CA HIS A 103 2.82 12.87 11.15
C HIS A 103 1.82 12.27 12.15
N GLU A 104 0.60 11.99 11.73
CA GLU A 104 -0.48 11.41 12.53
C GLU A 104 -0.01 10.10 13.20
N VAL A 105 0.66 9.22 12.44
CA VAL A 105 1.17 7.95 12.99
C VAL A 105 2.35 8.17 13.94
N THR A 106 3.34 8.98 13.56
CA THR A 106 4.61 9.07 14.31
C THR A 106 4.61 10.08 15.45
N LYS A 107 3.68 11.04 15.45
CA LYS A 107 3.59 12.13 16.45
C LYS A 107 2.29 12.11 17.23
N GLU A 108 1.18 11.76 16.58
CA GLU A 108 -0.14 11.69 17.22
C GLU A 108 -0.52 10.27 17.62
N TYR A 109 0.31 9.28 17.25
CA TYR A 109 0.18 7.88 17.59
C TYR A 109 -1.11 7.26 17.05
N ASP A 110 -1.53 7.67 15.84
CA ASP A 110 -2.67 7.09 15.14
C ASP A 110 -2.47 5.59 14.91
N THR A 111 -3.51 4.82 15.21
CA THR A 111 -3.55 3.36 15.20
C THR A 111 -4.40 2.80 14.07
N SER A 112 -4.84 3.62 13.11
CA SER A 112 -5.53 3.18 11.91
C SER A 112 -4.66 2.19 11.12
N ILE A 113 -5.21 1.04 10.74
CA ILE A 113 -4.46 0.02 10.00
C ILE A 113 -4.02 0.56 8.64
N ASP A 114 -4.89 1.27 7.92
CA ASP A 114 -4.58 1.76 6.57
C ASP A 114 -3.41 2.75 6.59
N LYS A 115 -3.40 3.66 7.58
CA LYS A 115 -2.29 4.58 7.81
C LYS A 115 -0.99 3.85 8.19
N GLN A 116 -1.09 2.81 9.04
CA GLN A 116 0.06 1.98 9.41
C GLN A 116 0.61 1.20 8.20
N LEU A 117 -0.25 0.74 7.30
CA LEU A 117 0.15 0.08 6.05
C LEU A 117 0.92 1.05 5.16
N ILE A 118 0.43 2.27 4.95
CA ILE A 118 1.13 3.31 4.18
C ILE A 118 2.52 3.60 4.78
N VAL A 119 2.59 3.82 6.10
CA VAL A 119 3.86 4.06 6.81
C VAL A 119 4.83 2.88 6.71
N SER A 120 4.31 1.65 6.79
CA SER A 120 5.09 0.42 6.62
C SER A 120 5.63 0.28 5.19
N SER A 121 4.81 0.61 4.18
CA SER A 121 5.19 0.62 2.76
C SER A 121 6.28 1.66 2.49
N ILE A 122 6.21 2.85 3.07
CA ILE A 122 7.29 3.86 3.00
C ILE A 122 8.58 3.31 3.59
N LYS A 123 8.53 2.74 4.81
CA LYS A 123 9.73 2.24 5.50
C LYS A 123 10.47 1.16 4.73
N SER A 124 9.73 0.31 4.01
CA SER A 124 10.28 -0.83 3.27
C SER A 124 10.33 -0.63 1.77
N GLY A 125 9.92 0.55 1.28
CA GLY A 125 9.84 0.87 -0.14
C GLY A 125 11.23 0.99 -0.77
N ILE A 126 11.30 0.70 -2.07
CA ILE A 126 12.50 0.94 -2.88
C ILE A 126 12.21 2.12 -3.81
N PRO A 127 12.79 3.30 -3.59
CA PRO A 127 12.55 4.46 -4.44
C PRO A 127 13.16 4.22 -5.82
N VAL A 128 12.38 4.54 -6.85
CA VAL A 128 12.82 4.57 -8.26
C VAL A 128 13.00 6.02 -8.73
N LEU A 129 12.18 6.93 -8.20
CA LEU A 129 12.22 8.38 -8.43
C LEU A 129 11.98 9.09 -7.08
N GLY A 130 12.53 10.28 -6.86
CA GLY A 130 12.25 11.06 -5.65
C GLY A 130 12.99 10.60 -4.38
N ASN A 131 14.25 10.16 -4.51
CA ASN A 131 15.04 9.63 -3.37
C ASN A 131 15.09 10.59 -2.18
N GLU A 132 15.22 11.90 -2.41
CA GLU A 132 15.28 12.89 -1.32
C GLU A 132 14.00 12.90 -0.47
N LEU A 133 12.83 12.89 -1.14
CA LEU A 133 11.53 12.78 -0.47
C LEU A 133 11.39 11.44 0.26
N HIS A 134 11.78 10.34 -0.38
CA HIS A 134 11.75 9.01 0.22
C HIS A 134 12.59 8.96 1.51
N ASP A 135 13.84 9.43 1.46
CA ASP A 135 14.75 9.40 2.59
C ASP A 135 14.24 10.28 3.74
N GLU A 136 13.62 11.42 3.43
CA GLU A 136 12.96 12.30 4.40
C GLU A 136 11.80 11.58 5.11
N LEU A 137 10.94 10.89 4.36
CA LEU A 137 9.81 10.14 4.93
C LEU A 137 10.32 8.94 5.75
N VAL A 138 11.30 8.18 5.24
CA VAL A 138 11.92 7.05 5.93
C VAL A 138 12.55 7.48 7.25
N ALA A 139 13.23 8.63 7.29
CA ALA A 139 13.82 9.15 8.52
C ALA A 139 12.77 9.40 9.62
N GLN A 140 11.55 9.77 9.24
CA GLN A 140 10.45 10.02 10.18
C GLN A 140 9.80 8.74 10.70
N VAL A 141 9.67 7.72 9.85
CA VAL A 141 8.98 6.46 10.19
C VAL A 141 9.90 5.37 10.74
N THR A 142 11.23 5.53 10.57
CA THR A 142 12.20 4.57 11.10
C THR A 142 12.15 4.45 12.62
N PRO A 143 12.14 5.56 13.39
CA PRO A 143 11.87 5.50 14.82
C PRO A 143 10.40 5.12 15.03
N TYR A 144 10.16 3.95 15.64
CA TYR A 144 8.82 3.55 16.03
C TYR A 144 8.56 4.00 17.49
N PRO A 145 7.75 5.04 17.73
CA PRO A 145 7.61 5.61 19.07
C PRO A 145 7.06 4.60 20.07
N ARG A 146 7.52 4.69 21.32
CA ARG A 146 7.06 3.80 22.39
C ARG A 146 5.57 4.02 22.66
N GLU A 147 5.12 5.26 22.57
CA GLU A 147 3.75 5.69 22.76
C GLU A 147 2.84 5.07 21.68
N LEU A 148 3.27 5.08 20.42
CA LEU A 148 2.57 4.36 19.34
C LEU A 148 2.51 2.86 19.61
N THR A 149 3.61 2.26 20.07
CA THR A 149 3.64 0.84 20.46
C THR A 149 2.58 0.53 21.52
N ILE A 150 2.51 1.36 22.58
CA ILE A 150 1.53 1.21 23.66
C ILE A 150 0.11 1.41 23.13
N ALA A 151 -0.12 2.41 22.28
CA ALA A 151 -1.43 2.69 21.70
C ALA A 151 -1.93 1.52 20.83
N MET A 152 -1.07 0.96 19.96
CA MET A 152 -1.38 -0.21 19.16
C MET A 152 -1.70 -1.43 20.03
N ILE A 153 -0.90 -1.70 21.08
CA ILE A 153 -1.18 -2.78 22.02
C ILE A 153 -2.54 -2.55 22.68
N HIS A 154 -2.83 -1.37 23.22
CA HIS A 154 -4.10 -1.11 23.89
C HIS A 154 -5.31 -1.24 22.97
N LYS A 155 -5.21 -0.82 21.70
CA LYS A 155 -6.30 -0.95 20.73
C LYS A 155 -6.58 -2.42 20.37
N TYR A 156 -5.53 -3.22 20.16
CA TYR A 156 -5.67 -4.57 19.63
C TYR A 156 -5.47 -5.71 20.65
N MET A 157 -5.12 -5.43 21.90
CA MET A 157 -4.93 -6.46 22.96
C MET A 157 -6.22 -7.19 23.32
N LYS A 158 -7.38 -6.55 23.14
CA LYS A 158 -8.67 -7.15 23.40
C LYS A 158 -9.19 -7.78 22.10
N LEU A 159 -8.99 -9.09 21.96
CA LEU A 159 -9.63 -9.90 20.92
C LEU A 159 -11.15 -10.05 21.18
N THR A 160 -11.84 -9.03 21.68
CA THR A 160 -13.23 -9.13 22.20
C THR A 160 -14.31 -9.19 21.10
N ASN A 161 -13.94 -9.53 19.86
CA ASN A 161 -14.85 -9.59 18.72
C ASN A 161 -15.30 -11.04 18.41
N ARG A 162 -15.97 -11.21 17.27
CA ARG A 162 -16.45 -12.52 16.77
C ARG A 162 -15.33 -13.55 16.59
N TRP A 163 -14.06 -13.15 16.54
CA TRP A 163 -12.91 -14.04 16.48
C TRP A 163 -12.83 -14.99 17.69
N ASN A 164 -13.25 -14.54 18.88
CA ASN A 164 -13.30 -15.39 20.07
C ASN A 164 -14.26 -16.58 19.92
N HIS A 165 -15.28 -16.44 19.08
CA HIS A 165 -16.27 -17.49 18.84
C HIS A 165 -15.87 -18.44 17.71
N ARG A 166 -14.76 -18.21 16.99
CA ARG A 166 -14.40 -19.02 15.81
C ARG A 166 -14.34 -20.52 16.10
N GLU A 167 -13.81 -20.91 17.27
CA GLU A 167 -13.73 -22.32 17.67
C GLU A 167 -15.12 -22.91 17.95
N ALA A 168 -16.02 -22.14 18.54
CA ALA A 168 -17.40 -22.56 18.77
C ALA A 168 -18.17 -22.66 17.45
N LEU A 169 -17.98 -21.71 16.54
CA LEU A 169 -18.57 -21.71 15.19
C LEU A 169 -18.09 -22.92 14.38
N MET A 170 -16.79 -23.22 14.43
CA MET A 170 -16.20 -24.40 13.79
C MET A 170 -16.76 -25.71 14.37
N LYS A 171 -16.92 -25.81 15.70
CA LYS A 171 -17.46 -27.03 16.35
C LYS A 171 -18.95 -27.27 16.08
N ARG A 172 -19.69 -26.23 15.69
CA ARG A 172 -21.13 -26.27 15.41
C ARG A 172 -21.45 -26.37 13.91
N ASP A 173 -20.41 -26.42 13.07
CA ASP A 173 -20.54 -26.39 11.61
C ASP A 173 -21.26 -25.12 11.10
N ASP A 174 -21.12 -23.99 11.82
CA ASP A 174 -21.69 -22.69 11.46
C ASP A 174 -20.85 -22.00 10.36
N TRP A 175 -20.67 -22.69 9.23
CA TRP A 175 -19.67 -22.36 8.20
C TRP A 175 -19.81 -20.97 7.60
N PHE A 176 -21.03 -20.48 7.40
CA PHE A 176 -21.26 -19.16 6.82
C PHE A 176 -20.88 -18.03 7.78
N ILE A 177 -21.17 -18.21 9.06
CA ILE A 177 -20.78 -17.24 10.09
C ILE A 177 -19.27 -17.31 10.31
N LEU A 178 -18.68 -18.52 10.35
CA LEU A 178 -17.23 -18.70 10.43
C LEU A 178 -16.52 -18.04 9.24
N LYS A 179 -17.02 -18.26 8.01
CA LYS A 179 -16.52 -17.59 6.80
C LYS A 179 -16.54 -16.07 7.00
N GLN A 180 -17.67 -15.50 7.44
CA GLN A 180 -17.79 -14.07 7.68
C GLN A 180 -16.79 -13.56 8.73
N VAL A 181 -16.54 -14.32 9.80
CA VAL A 181 -15.56 -13.96 10.85
C VAL A 181 -14.13 -13.97 10.32
N ILE A 182 -13.80 -14.88 9.40
CA ILE A 182 -12.46 -14.99 8.80
C ILE A 182 -12.28 -13.98 7.67
N SER A 183 -13.35 -13.61 6.97
CA SER A 183 -13.30 -12.71 5.81
C SER A 183 -13.54 -11.24 6.16
N GLN A 184 -13.86 -10.89 7.41
CA GLN A 184 -13.98 -9.51 7.84
C GLN A 184 -12.60 -8.97 8.21
N PHE A 185 -12.06 -8.08 7.37
CA PHE A 185 -11.02 -7.15 7.79
C PHE A 185 -11.71 -6.06 8.63
N ASN A 186 -11.20 -5.83 9.83
CA ASN A 186 -11.69 -4.84 10.79
C ASN A 186 -10.88 -3.55 10.66
#